data_AF-A0A1I8AFS2-F1
#
_entry.id   AF-A0A1I8AFS2-F1
#
_cell.length_a   1.000
_cell.length_b   1.000
_cell.length_c   1.000
_cell.angle_alpha   90.00
_cell.angle_beta   90.00
_cell.angle_gamma   90.00
#
_symmetry.space_group_name_H-M   'P 1'
#
loop_
_entity.id
_entity.type
_entity.pdbx_description
1 polymer ?
#
loop_
_entity_poly.entity_id
_entity_poly.type
_entity_poly.pdbx_seq_one_letter_code
_entity_poly.pdbx_strand_id
1 'polypeptide(L)'
;MAVTPELTLANFAALLQPSNFDIILRTLGMAVAVSIASAVLAFPIAYYMARYTRGSTKAFFYIAVMMPMWASYIVKAYAWTLLLAKGGVAQWFVQQLNLEPLLQW
;
A
#
# COMPACT_ATOMS: atom_id res chain seq x y z
N MET A 1 -7.68 -30.81 -8.39
CA MET A 1 -6.23 -30.59 -8.57
C MET A 1 -5.53 -31.65 -7.74
N ALA A 2 -5.16 -32.78 -8.34
CA ALA A 2 -4.54 -33.89 -7.61
C ALA A 2 -3.04 -33.59 -7.46
N VAL A 3 -2.57 -33.50 -6.22
CA VAL A 3 -1.14 -33.34 -5.93
C VAL A 3 -0.52 -34.74 -5.97
N THR A 4 0.29 -35.00 -6.97
CA THR A 4 1.05 -36.25 -7.10
C THR A 4 2.40 -36.10 -6.38
N PRO A 5 2.87 -37.13 -5.64
CA PRO A 5 4.13 -37.08 -4.88
C PRO A 5 5.38 -37.24 -5.75
N GLU A 6 5.26 -37.14 -7.07
CA GLU A 6 6.36 -37.32 -8.02
C GLU A 6 7.24 -36.07 -8.09
N LEU A 7 8.57 -36.26 -8.03
CA LEU A 7 9.52 -35.16 -8.17
C LEU A 7 9.54 -34.69 -9.63
N THR A 8 8.96 -33.53 -9.88
CA THR A 8 8.88 -32.92 -11.22
C THR A 8 9.19 -31.43 -11.19
N LEU A 9 9.80 -30.94 -12.26
CA LEU A 9 10.05 -29.52 -12.50
C LEU A 9 8.89 -28.82 -13.24
N ALA A 10 7.83 -29.57 -13.59
CA ALA A 10 6.69 -29.06 -14.37
C ALA A 10 5.99 -27.86 -13.70
N ASN A 11 5.87 -27.85 -12.37
CA ASN A 11 5.28 -26.73 -11.63
C ASN A 11 6.12 -25.45 -11.70
N PHE A 12 7.45 -25.58 -11.71
CA PHE A 12 8.35 -24.43 -11.88
C PHE A 12 8.31 -23.89 -13.31
N ALA A 13 8.26 -24.77 -14.31
CA ALA A 13 8.06 -24.37 -15.71
C ALA A 13 6.69 -23.69 -15.92
N ALA A 14 5.65 -24.11 -15.19
CA ALA A 14 4.34 -23.49 -15.24
C ALA A 14 4.34 -22.02 -14.76
N LEU A 15 5.28 -21.61 -13.90
CA LEU A 15 5.42 -20.20 -13.49
C LEU A 15 5.76 -19.27 -14.67
N LEU A 16 6.42 -19.80 -15.70
CA LEU A 16 6.79 -19.06 -16.92
C LEU A 16 5.65 -19.00 -17.94
N GLN A 17 4.51 -19.64 -17.68
CA GLN A 17 3.32 -19.47 -18.52
C GLN A 17 2.84 -18.01 -18.44
N PRO A 18 2.38 -17.41 -19.56
CA PRO A 18 2.04 -15.99 -19.63
C PRO A 18 1.06 -15.52 -18.52
N SER A 19 0.09 -16.36 -18.15
CA SER A 19 -0.89 -16.05 -17.10
C SER A 19 -0.26 -15.96 -15.70
N ASN A 20 0.75 -16.78 -15.42
CA ASN A 20 1.42 -16.82 -14.12
C ASN A 20 2.53 -15.77 -14.04
N PHE A 21 3.20 -15.51 -15.16
CA PHE A 21 4.24 -14.50 -15.27
C PHE A 21 3.70 -13.07 -15.09
N ASP A 22 2.49 -12.78 -15.58
CA ASP A 22 1.83 -11.48 -15.36
C ASP A 22 1.62 -11.18 -13.86
N ILE A 23 1.24 -12.19 -13.07
CA ILE A 23 1.08 -12.05 -11.61
C ILE A 23 2.42 -11.70 -10.96
N ILE A 24 3.51 -12.35 -11.39
CA ILE A 24 4.87 -12.06 -10.89
C ILE A 24 5.26 -10.62 -11.20
N LEU A 25 5.06 -10.16 -12.43
CA LEU A 25 5.37 -8.78 -12.82
C LEU A 25 4.54 -7.75 -12.05
N ARG A 26 3.24 -7.99 -11.87
CA ARG A 26 2.36 -7.07 -11.12
C ARG A 26 2.75 -6.98 -9.66
N THR A 27 3.01 -8.12 -9.01
CA THR A 27 3.40 -8.16 -7.60
C THR A 27 4.76 -7.53 -7.37
N LEU A 28 5.74 -7.82 -8.23
CA LEU A 28 7.06 -7.18 -8.19
C LEU A 28 6.97 -5.68 -8.44
N GLY A 29 6.18 -5.27 -9.45
CA GLY A 29 5.94 -3.87 -9.76
C GLY A 29 5.31 -3.12 -8.59
N MET A 30 4.29 -3.70 -7.94
CA MET A 30 3.69 -3.13 -6.74
C MET A 30 4.69 -3.04 -5.59
N ALA A 31 5.48 -4.09 -5.34
CA ALA A 31 6.47 -4.10 -4.27
C ALA A 31 7.52 -2.99 -4.47
N VAL A 32 8.08 -2.88 -5.68
CA VAL A 32 9.06 -1.83 -6.02
C VAL A 32 8.45 -0.44 -5.89
N ALA A 33 7.25 -0.23 -6.44
CA ALA A 33 6.56 1.05 -6.37
C ALA A 33 6.30 1.48 -4.92
N VAL A 34 5.81 0.57 -4.07
CA VAL A 34 5.55 0.83 -2.65
C VAL A 34 6.85 1.07 -1.88
N SER A 35 7.92 0.29 -2.13
CA SER A 35 9.22 0.51 -1.50
C SER A 35 9.81 1.88 -1.83
N ILE A 36 9.77 2.29 -3.10
CA ILE A 36 10.27 3.61 -3.52
C ILE A 36 9.39 4.72 -2.93
N ALA A 37 8.06 4.62 -3.05
CA ALA A 37 7.14 5.63 -2.51
C ALA A 37 7.30 5.80 -1.00
N SER A 38 7.41 4.68 -0.26
CA SER A 38 7.64 4.72 1.19
C SER A 38 9.00 5.31 1.55
N ALA A 39 10.07 5.00 0.82
CA ALA A 39 11.38 5.61 1.03
C ALA A 39 11.35 7.13 0.80
N VAL A 40 10.73 7.56 -0.30
CA VAL A 40 10.60 8.99 -0.65
C VAL A 40 9.79 9.76 0.39
N LEU A 41 8.75 9.16 0.96
CA LEU A 41 7.93 9.80 2.01
C LEU A 41 8.59 9.73 3.40
N ALA A 42 9.16 8.58 3.76
CA ALA A 42 9.73 8.35 5.09
C ALA A 42 11.05 9.09 5.29
N PHE A 43 11.88 9.25 4.25
CA PHE A 43 13.20 9.87 4.38
C PHE A 43 13.14 11.35 4.80
N PRO A 44 12.30 12.22 4.20
CA PRO A 44 12.12 13.59 4.67
C PRO A 44 11.63 13.67 6.12
N ILE A 45 10.69 12.79 6.50
CA ILE A 45 10.14 12.74 7.86
C ILE A 45 11.21 12.31 8.85
N ALA A 46 11.99 11.27 8.53
CA ALA A 46 13.09 10.78 9.35
C ALA A 46 14.21 11.82 9.49
N TYR A 47 14.57 12.50 8.40
CA TYR A 47 15.55 13.57 8.42
C TYR A 47 15.09 14.74 9.30
N TYR A 48 13.82 15.15 9.15
CA TYR A 48 13.25 16.22 9.96
C TYR A 48 13.21 15.85 11.45
N MET A 49 12.78 14.64 11.77
CA MET A 49 12.81 14.11 13.14
C MET A 49 14.22 14.13 13.72
N ALA A 50 15.22 13.64 12.96
CA ALA A 50 16.59 13.56 13.44
C ALA A 50 17.21 14.94 13.69
N ARG A 51 16.90 15.94 12.86
CA ARG A 51 17.57 17.25 12.91
C ARG A 51 16.85 18.32 13.72
N TYR A 52 15.52 18.33 13.74
CA TYR A 52 14.74 19.46 14.26
C TYR A 52 13.81 19.14 15.43
N THR A 53 13.53 17.87 15.72
CA THR A 53 12.58 17.52 16.79
C THR A 53 13.27 17.34 18.15
N ARG A 54 12.71 17.98 19.19
CA ARG A 54 13.14 17.86 20.59
C ARG A 54 11.90 17.66 21.47
N GLY A 55 12.05 16.93 22.58
CA GLY A 55 10.99 16.71 23.56
C GLY A 55 9.69 16.12 22.98
N SER A 56 8.56 16.76 23.26
CA SER A 56 7.21 16.29 22.91
C SER A 56 6.97 16.15 21.41
N THR A 57 7.58 17.00 20.56
CA THR A 57 7.42 16.90 19.11
C THR A 57 8.03 15.62 18.56
N LYS A 58 9.16 15.16 19.13
CA LYS A 58 9.79 13.89 18.76
C LYS A 58 8.90 12.70 19.16
N ALA A 59 8.32 12.75 20.37
CA ALA A 59 7.37 11.74 20.84
C ALA A 59 6.13 11.65 19.95
N PHE A 60 5.58 12.78 19.51
CA PHE A 60 4.44 12.82 18.60
C PHE A 60 4.74 12.10 17.28
N PHE A 61 5.86 12.39 16.61
CA PHE A 61 6.21 11.73 15.36
C PHE A 61 6.44 10.21 15.54
N TYR A 62 7.07 9.78 16.65
CA TYR A 62 7.21 8.35 16.94
C TYR A 62 5.87 7.65 17.08
N ILE A 63 4.95 8.25 17.86
CA ILE A 63 3.61 7.70 18.04
C ILE A 63 2.87 7.65 16.69
N ALA A 64 2.93 8.72 15.90
CA ALA A 64 2.28 8.77 14.60
C ALA A 64 2.78 7.68 13.63
N VAL A 65 4.08 7.37 13.65
CA VAL A 65 4.68 6.31 12.81
C VAL A 65 4.40 4.90 13.36
N MET A 66 4.43 4.72 14.68
CA MET A 66 4.18 3.40 15.29
C MET A 66 2.70 3.02 15.34
N MET A 67 1.79 3.97 15.50
CA MET A 67 0.35 3.73 15.58
C MET A 67 -0.20 2.86 14.43
N PRO A 68 0.09 3.12 13.14
CA PRO A 68 -0.42 2.29 12.05
C PRO A 68 0.18 0.88 12.00
N MET A 69 1.30 0.63 12.70
CA MET A 69 1.89 -0.71 12.77
C MET A 69 1.06 -1.66 13.63
N TRP A 70 0.33 -1.16 14.62
CA TRP A 70 -0.46 -2.00 15.53
C TRP A 70 -1.83 -2.39 14.94
N ALA A 71 -2.29 -1.68 13.91
CA ALA A 71 -3.54 -1.99 13.24
C ALA A 71 -3.42 -3.28 12.40
N SER A 72 -4.43 -4.16 12.52
CA SER A 72 -4.55 -5.37 11.72
C SER A 72 -4.61 -5.04 10.22
N TYR A 73 -3.98 -5.89 9.40
CA TYR A 73 -3.97 -5.74 7.94
C TYR A 73 -5.40 -5.68 7.36
N ILE A 74 -6.29 -6.55 7.86
CA ILE A 74 -7.69 -6.61 7.42
C ILE A 74 -8.42 -5.29 7.71
N VAL A 75 -8.21 -4.71 8.89
CA VAL A 75 -8.81 -3.43 9.28
C VAL A 75 -8.34 -2.32 8.35
N LYS A 76 -7.04 -2.27 8.03
CA LYS A 76 -6.49 -1.29 7.09
C LYS A 76 -7.09 -1.45 5.69
N ALA A 77 -7.23 -2.68 5.20
CA ALA A 77 -7.85 -2.94 3.90
C ALA A 77 -9.30 -2.44 3.86
N TYR A 78 -10.12 -2.75 4.88
CA TYR A 78 -11.51 -2.31 4.92
C TYR A 78 -11.66 -0.79 5.14
N ALA A 79 -10.76 -0.18 5.92
CA ALA A 79 -10.75 1.27 6.09
C ALA A 79 -10.54 1.98 4.75
N TRP A 80 -9.60 1.53 3.93
CA TRP A 80 -9.41 2.06 2.58
C TRP A 80 -10.60 1.83 1.67
N THR A 81 -11.21 0.63 1.71
CA THR A 81 -12.39 0.36 0.88
C THR A 81 -13.57 1.26 1.27
N LEU A 82 -13.74 1.56 2.55
CA LEU A 82 -14.80 2.46 3.04
C LEU A 82 -14.51 3.92 2.70
N LEU A 83 -13.26 4.36 2.85
CA LEU A 83 -12.85 5.73 2.52
C LEU A 83 -13.03 6.05 1.03
N LEU A 84 -12.72 5.08 0.16
CA LEU A 84 -12.82 5.17 -1.31
C LEU A 84 -14.20 4.74 -1.85
N ALA A 85 -15.12 4.29 -1.00
CA ALA A 85 -16.46 3.90 -1.42
C ALA A 85 -17.25 5.09 -1.98
N LYS A 86 -18.27 4.79 -2.79
CA LYS A 86 -19.22 5.81 -3.25
C LYS A 86 -19.97 6.39 -2.05
N GLY A 87 -19.95 7.72 -1.92
CA GLY A 87 -20.44 8.46 -0.75
C GLY A 87 -19.48 8.46 0.46
N GLY A 88 -18.29 7.88 0.31
CA GLY A 88 -17.24 7.89 1.33
C GLY A 88 -16.55 9.25 1.45
N VAL A 89 -15.63 9.33 2.42
CA VAL A 89 -14.90 10.57 2.73
C VAL A 89 -14.13 11.10 1.52
N ALA A 90 -13.55 10.23 0.69
CA ALA A 90 -12.84 10.66 -0.52
C ALA A 90 -13.78 11.36 -1.52
N GLN A 91 -14.98 10.81 -1.74
CA GLN A 91 -15.97 11.43 -2.61
C GLN A 91 -16.45 12.76 -2.04
N TRP A 92 -16.68 12.85 -0.72
CA TRP A 92 -17.03 14.11 -0.07
C TRP A 92 -15.97 15.20 -0.29
N PHE A 93 -14.67 14.87 -0.18
CA PHE A 93 -13.60 15.83 -0.48
C PHE A 93 -13.59 16.28 -1.94
N VAL A 94 -13.82 15.36 -2.89
CA VAL A 94 -13.93 15.69 -4.32
C VAL A 94 -15.08 16.65 -4.58
N GLN A 95 -16.22 16.45 -3.91
CA GLN A 95 -17.38 17.32 -3.99
C GLN A 95 -17.10 18.71 -3.43
N GLN A 96 -16.45 18.80 -2.28
CA GLN A 96 -16.07 20.09 -1.68
C GLN A 96 -15.10 20.87 -2.58
N LEU A 97 -14.22 20.18 -3.30
CA LEU A 97 -13.30 20.79 -4.25
C LEU A 97 -13.94 21.07 -5.63
N ASN A 98 -15.24 20.79 -5.81
CA ASN A 98 -15.97 20.88 -7.09
C ASN A 98 -15.25 20.14 -8.25
N LEU A 99 -14.54 19.05 -7.93
CA LEU A 99 -13.83 18.22 -8.93
C LEU A 99 -14.72 17.11 -9.51
N GLU A 100 -16.02 17.11 -9.19
CA GLU A 100 -17.01 16.17 -9.75
C GLU A 100 -16.99 16.08 -11.28
N PRO A 101 -16.82 17.16 -12.07
CA PRO A 101 -16.79 17.07 -13.53
C PRO A 101 -15.66 16.19 -14.08
N LEU A 102 -14.56 16.02 -13.33
CA LEU A 102 -13.42 15.17 -13.75
C LEU A 102 -13.70 13.68 -13.56
N LEU A 103 -14.66 13.32 -12.71
CA LEU A 103 -15.06 11.93 -12.45
C LEU A 103 -16.21 11.46 -13.33
N GLN A 104 -16.85 12.36 -14.08
CA GLN A 104 -18.01 12.06 -14.95
C GLN A 104 -17.63 11.78 -16.41
N TRP A 105 -16.36 11.42 -16.68
CA TRP A 105 -15.90 10.97 -18.00
C TRP A 105 -16.25 9.51 -18.28
#